data_AF-A0A7W1GEB0-F1
#
_entry.id   AF-A0A7W1GEB0-F1
#
_cell.length_a   1.000
_cell.length_b   1.000
_cell.length_c   1.000
_cell.angle_alpha   90.00
_cell.angle_beta   90.00
_cell.angle_gamma   90.00
#
_symmetry.space_group_name_H-M   'P 1'
#
loop_
_entity.id
_entity.type
_entity.pdbx_description
1 polymer ?
#
loop_
_entity_poly.entity_id
_entity_poly.type
_entity_poly.pdbx_seq_one_letter_code
_entity_poly.pdbx_strand_id
1 'polypeptide(L)'
;MTSDHERGRVLKALLRQQKNQPELLLLAVKSAAIFSTDYEKAQLLIQTSKTSPADAALRLELVDAAQTIKSDYERGRVLAVLFDKHEHN
;
A
#
# COMPACT_ATOMS: atom_id res chain seq x y z
N MET A 1 -3.51 -5.21 -17.57
CA MET A 1 -2.55 -4.14 -17.26
C MET A 1 -3.15 -2.73 -17.37
N THR A 2 -3.88 -2.37 -18.45
CA THR A 2 -4.48 -1.01 -18.57
C THR A 2 -5.52 -0.71 -17.49
N SER A 3 -6.36 -1.67 -17.11
CA SER A 3 -7.40 -1.46 -16.08
C SER A 3 -6.83 -1.29 -14.66
N ASP A 4 -5.80 -2.07 -14.30
CA ASP A 4 -5.18 -2.01 -12.98
C ASP A 4 -4.36 -0.72 -12.80
N HIS A 5 -3.70 -0.27 -13.86
CA HIS A 5 -3.00 1.00 -13.85
C HIS A 5 -3.97 2.19 -13.65
N GLU A 6 -5.09 2.23 -14.37
CA GLU A 6 -6.12 3.26 -14.20
C GLU A 6 -6.75 3.23 -12.81
N ARG A 7 -7.11 2.04 -12.30
CA ARG A 7 -7.61 1.86 -10.92
C ARG A 7 -6.60 2.36 -9.90
N GLY A 8 -5.34 1.99 -10.06
CA GLY A 8 -4.24 2.46 -9.22
C GLY A 8 -4.11 3.98 -9.25
N ARG A 9 -4.24 4.62 -10.41
CA ARG A 9 -4.21 6.08 -10.53
C ARG A 9 -5.36 6.77 -9.78
N VAL A 10 -6.58 6.24 -9.88
CA VAL A 10 -7.75 6.79 -9.18
C VAL A 10 -7.61 6.65 -7.66
N LEU A 11 -7.25 5.45 -7.18
CA LEU A 11 -6.98 5.21 -5.75
C LEU A 11 -5.89 6.14 -5.22
N LYS A 12 -4.80 6.34 -5.98
CA LYS A 12 -3.72 7.27 -5.62
C LYS A 12 -4.21 8.71 -5.51
N ALA A 13 -5.05 9.16 -6.44
CA ALA A 13 -5.61 10.50 -6.40
C ALA A 13 -6.51 10.71 -5.17
N LEU A 14 -7.35 9.73 -4.85
CA LEU A 14 -8.22 9.76 -3.67
C LEU A 14 -7.41 9.78 -2.37
N LEU A 15 -6.40 8.92 -2.25
CA LEU A 15 -5.50 8.88 -1.09
C LEU A 15 -4.80 10.23 -0.89
N ARG A 16 -4.42 10.93 -1.96
CA ARG A 16 -3.80 12.27 -1.85
C ARG A 16 -4.76 13.34 -1.35
N GLN A 17 -6.05 13.26 -1.70
CA GLN A 17 -7.07 14.22 -1.26
C GLN A 17 -7.55 13.96 0.17
N GLN A 18 -7.62 12.70 0.61
CA GLN A 18 -8.24 12.31 1.88
C GLN A 18 -7.29 11.51 2.79
N LYS A 19 -6.09 12.07 3.00
CA LYS A 19 -4.99 11.43 3.75
C LYS A 19 -5.30 11.06 5.20
N ASN A 20 -6.33 11.65 5.80
CA ASN A 20 -6.70 11.48 7.21
C ASN A 20 -7.96 10.61 7.41
N GLN A 21 -8.40 9.85 6.39
CA GLN A 21 -9.52 8.94 6.52
C GLN A 21 -9.03 7.48 6.66
N PRO A 22 -9.00 6.92 7.88
CA PRO A 22 -8.51 5.56 8.12
C PRO A 22 -9.31 4.49 7.36
N GLU A 23 -10.62 4.68 7.20
CA GLU A 23 -11.47 3.79 6.41
C GLU A 23 -11.06 3.73 4.93
N LEU A 24 -10.70 4.88 4.35
CA LEU A 24 -10.24 4.95 2.96
C LEU A 24 -8.86 4.30 2.78
N LEU A 25 -7.97 4.46 3.76
CA LEU A 25 -6.67 3.80 3.76
C LEU A 25 -6.83 2.29 3.83
N LEU A 26 -7.71 1.80 4.69
CA LEU A 26 -8.02 0.37 4.80
C LEU A 26 -8.63 -0.18 3.50
N LEU A 27 -9.56 0.56 2.88
CA LEU A 27 -10.15 0.19 1.60
C LEU A 27 -9.08 0.13 0.50
N ALA A 28 -8.11 1.06 0.49
CA ALA A 28 -7.00 1.03 -0.44
C ALA A 28 -6.12 -0.21 -0.25
N VAL A 29 -5.78 -0.58 1.00
CA VAL A 29 -5.04 -1.82 1.27
C VAL A 29 -5.79 -3.05 0.76
N LYS A 30 -7.09 -3.16 1.05
CA LYS A 30 -7.92 -4.28 0.58
C LYS A 30 -8.04 -4.33 -0.94
N SER A 31 -8.02 -3.17 -1.60
CA SER A 31 -8.03 -3.06 -3.06
C SER A 31 -6.73 -3.58 -3.69
N ALA A 32 -5.65 -3.81 -2.95
CA ALA A 32 -4.47 -4.46 -3.51
C ALA A 32 -4.78 -5.90 -3.97
N ALA A 33 -5.74 -6.58 -3.35
CA ALA A 33 -6.10 -7.96 -3.71
C ALA A 33 -6.65 -8.09 -5.14
N ILE A 34 -7.22 -7.02 -5.71
CA ILE A 34 -7.83 -7.05 -7.05
C ILE A 34 -6.83 -6.80 -8.18
N PHE A 35 -5.58 -6.44 -7.89
CA PHE A 35 -4.58 -6.21 -8.94
C PHE A 35 -3.98 -7.50 -9.46
N SER A 36 -3.72 -7.53 -10.77
CA SER A 36 -3.22 -8.70 -11.48
C SER A 36 -1.73 -8.95 -11.24
N THR A 37 -0.92 -7.89 -11.00
CA THR A 37 0.52 -8.04 -10.83
C THR A 37 1.00 -7.63 -9.44
N ASP A 38 2.04 -8.31 -8.99
CA ASP A 38 2.76 -8.01 -7.76
C ASP A 38 3.33 -6.59 -7.73
N TYR A 39 3.74 -6.07 -8.89
CA TYR A 39 4.25 -4.70 -9.02
C TYR A 39 3.16 -3.66 -8.70
N GLU A 40 1.95 -3.83 -9.24
CA GLU A 40 0.83 -2.91 -8.99
C GLU A 40 0.38 -2.97 -7.53
N LYS A 41 0.34 -4.18 -6.95
CA LYS A 41 0.12 -4.38 -5.51
C LYS A 41 1.14 -3.62 -4.68
N ALA A 42 2.42 -3.86 -4.92
CA ALA A 42 3.50 -3.21 -4.18
C ALA A 42 3.44 -1.68 -4.29
N GLN A 43 3.17 -1.15 -5.48
CA GLN A 43 3.01 0.28 -5.71
C GLN A 43 1.89 0.91 -4.87
N LEU A 44 0.74 0.25 -4.75
CA LEU A 44 -0.34 0.75 -3.92
C LEU A 44 0.02 0.70 -2.43
N LEU A 45 0.53 -0.44 -1.94
CA LEU A 45 0.88 -0.61 -0.52
C LEU A 45 1.98 0.36 -0.06
N ILE A 46 3.01 0.60 -0.89
CA ILE A 46 4.07 1.59 -0.63
C ILE A 46 3.50 3.01 -0.54
N GLN A 47 2.47 3.35 -1.33
CA GLN A 47 1.89 4.69 -1.28
C GLN A 47 0.93 4.86 -0.10
N THR A 48 0.17 3.82 0.23
CA THR A 48 -0.71 3.83 1.40
C THR A 48 0.10 3.93 2.70
N SER A 49 1.20 3.17 2.83
CA SER A 49 2.10 3.26 3.99
C SER A 49 2.73 4.64 4.19
N LYS A 50 3.05 5.34 3.10
CA LYS A 50 3.57 6.73 3.17
C LYS A 50 2.52 7.76 3.61
N THR A 51 1.24 7.43 3.51
CA THR A 51 0.15 8.36 3.83
C THR A 51 -0.13 8.43 5.33
N SER A 52 -0.09 7.30 6.04
CA SER A 52 -0.29 7.24 7.50
C SER A 52 0.71 6.28 8.17
N PRO A 53 1.97 6.71 8.38
CA PRO A 53 3.03 5.83 8.90
C PRO A 53 2.89 5.48 10.39
N ALA A 54 2.11 6.25 11.15
CA ALA A 54 1.98 6.08 12.61
C ALA A 54 0.85 5.10 13.02
N ASP A 55 -0.03 4.73 12.08
CA ASP A 55 -1.18 3.89 12.39
C ASP A 55 -0.76 2.41 12.50
N ALA A 56 -0.84 1.87 13.72
CA ALA A 56 -0.49 0.48 14.00
C ALA A 56 -1.45 -0.54 13.37
N ALA A 57 -2.75 -0.23 13.32
CA ALA A 57 -3.74 -1.12 12.73
C ALA A 57 -3.55 -1.18 11.21
N LEU A 58 -3.31 -0.03 10.57
CA LEU A 58 -3.02 0.02 9.14
C LEU A 58 -1.72 -0.71 8.78
N ARG A 59 -0.68 -0.64 9.63
CA ARG A 59 0.57 -1.37 9.41
C ARG A 59 0.38 -2.88 9.39
N LEU A 60 -0.47 -3.44 10.26
CA LEU A 60 -0.77 -4.88 10.25
C LEU A 60 -1.42 -5.30 8.92
N GLU A 61 -2.42 -4.56 8.47
CA GLU A 61 -3.10 -4.82 7.20
C GLU A 61 -2.16 -4.70 5.99
N LEU A 62 -1.23 -3.74 6.03
CA LEU A 62 -0.20 -3.58 5.00
C LEU A 62 0.78 -4.76 4.96
N VAL A 63 1.16 -5.30 6.12
CA VAL A 63 2.01 -6.50 6.22
C VAL A 63 1.27 -7.72 5.67
N ASP A 64 0.01 -7.91 6.04
CA ASP A 64 -0.80 -9.03 5.53
C ASP A 64 -1.00 -8.94 4.01
N ALA A 65 -1.28 -7.74 3.48
CA ALA A 65 -1.36 -7.53 2.05
C ALA A 65 -0.01 -7.81 1.34
N ALA A 66 1.11 -7.43 1.94
CA ALA A 66 2.45 -7.69 1.40
C ALA A 66 2.77 -9.19 1.32
N GLN A 67 2.25 -10.02 2.23
CA GLN A 67 2.42 -11.48 2.19
C GLN A 67 1.76 -12.12 0.96
N THR A 68 0.78 -11.45 0.34
CA THR A 68 0.14 -11.94 -0.89
C THR A 68 0.96 -11.71 -2.16
N ILE A 69 2.07 -10.97 -2.06
CA ILE A 69 2.98 -10.66 -3.16
C ILE A 69 3.95 -11.83 -3.35
N LYS A 70 3.92 -12.45 -4.54
CA LYS A 70 4.74 -13.63 -4.85
C LYS A 70 6.19 -13.27 -5.16
N SER A 71 6.42 -12.14 -5.83
CA SER A 71 7.74 -11.61 -6.10
C SER A 71 8.43 -11.17 -4.80
N ASP A 72 9.50 -11.85 -4.43
CA ASP A 72 10.31 -11.52 -3.25
C ASP A 72 10.85 -10.09 -3.33
N TYR A 73 11.21 -9.63 -4.53
CA TYR A 73 11.66 -8.28 -4.76
C TYR A 73 10.57 -7.24 -4.43
N GLU A 74 9.36 -7.43 -4.96
CA GLU A 74 8.26 -6.50 -4.71
C GLU A 74 7.79 -6.55 -3.25
N ARG A 75 7.75 -7.74 -2.65
CA ARG A 75 7.42 -7.93 -1.23
C ARG A 75 8.46 -7.24 -0.34
N GLY A 76 9.75 -7.43 -0.63
CA GLY A 76 10.85 -6.79 0.07
C GLY A 76 10.78 -5.26 0.00
N ARG A 77 10.43 -4.69 -1.17
CA ARG A 77 10.22 -3.25 -1.32
C ARG A 77 9.10 -2.70 -0.43
N VAL A 78 7.98 -3.41 -0.30
CA VAL A 78 6.87 -2.99 0.57
C VAL A 78 7.31 -3.03 2.03
N LEU A 79 7.88 -4.15 2.48
CA LEU A 79 8.32 -4.33 3.86
C LEU A 79 9.42 -3.34 4.25
N ALA A 80 10.37 -3.07 3.35
CA ALA A 80 11.38 -2.05 3.57
C ALA A 80 10.72 -0.70 3.92
N VAL A 81 9.80 -0.20 3.10
CA VAL A 81 9.11 1.08 3.37
C VAL A 81 8.31 1.06 4.69
N LEU A 82 7.71 -0.08 5.05
CA LEU A 82 6.94 -0.21 6.29
C LEU A 82 7.82 -0.13 7.55
N PHE A 83 9.06 -0.62 7.48
CA PHE A 83 9.98 -0.71 8.62
C PHE A 83 11.14 0.30 8.59
N ASP A 84 11.35 1.00 7.46
CA ASP A 84 12.42 2.00 7.25
C ASP A 84 12.24 3.26 8.13
N LYS A 85 11.10 3.44 8.79
CA LYS A 85 10.85 4.60 9.68
C LYS A 85 11.17 4.37 11.17
N HIS A 86 12.24 3.63 11.49
CA HIS A 86 12.74 3.52 12.86
C HIS A 86 13.89 4.46 13.25
N GLU A 87 14.45 5.27 12.35
CA GLU A 87 15.74 5.96 12.60
C GLU A 87 15.77 7.44 12.19
N HIS A 88 14.78 8.27 12.55
CA HIS A 88 15.00 9.73 12.59
C HIS A 88 14.16 10.35 13.72
N ASN A 89 14.64 10.20 14.96
CA ASN A 89 14.35 11.09 16.08
C ASN A 89 15.64 11.79 16.48
#